data_AF-A0A933MXE8-F1
#
_entry.id   AF-A0A933MXE8-F1
#
_cell.length_a   1.000
_cell.length_b   1.000
_cell.length_c   1.000
_cell.angle_alpha   90.00
_cell.angle_beta   90.00
_cell.angle_gamma   90.00
#
_symmetry.space_group_name_H-M   'P 1'
#
loop_
_entity.id
_entity.type
_entity.pdbx_description
1 polymer ?
#
loop_
_entity_poly.entity_id
_entity_poly.type
_entity_poly.pdbx_seq_one_letter_code
_entity_poly.pdbx_strand_id
1 'polypeptide(L)'
;MTDTGAELSPSWDFAYLIGVIAGDGCITRAGHVYKLEISCDAAYPEISTYHDLIAMVTGLRVNVYKAKGRQCFRVVANSAELPTLLGLPPGAKSRSGFTIPEWIFEDLEYVKAFVKGLIETDGTVARVHRHAGWYSHVHFSAANPVIMAAFLRAMSILGLSFRVNGPKAYLSNTAQSEQLVADLGITKRKVYYYP
;
A
#
# COMPACT_ATOMS: atom_id res chain seq x y z
N MET A 1 -33.33 -5.58 -15.55
CA MET A 1 -32.91 -4.37 -14.79
C MET A 1 -31.40 -4.43 -14.73
N THR A 2 -30.75 -3.57 -15.48
CA THR A 2 -29.30 -3.47 -15.57
C THR A 2 -28.78 -2.95 -14.24
N ASP A 3 -28.18 -3.85 -13.46
CA ASP A 3 -27.43 -3.48 -12.27
C ASP A 3 -26.32 -2.53 -12.73
N THR A 4 -26.47 -1.26 -12.40
CA THR A 4 -25.53 -0.22 -12.77
C THR A 4 -24.41 -0.38 -11.76
N GLY A 5 -23.36 -1.11 -12.14
CA GLY A 5 -22.27 -1.50 -11.25
C GLY A 5 -21.83 -0.32 -10.40
N ALA A 6 -22.11 -0.38 -9.10
CA ALA A 6 -21.86 0.72 -8.19
C ALA A 6 -20.35 0.95 -8.10
N GLU A 7 -19.88 2.05 -8.68
CA GLU A 7 -18.51 2.53 -8.44
C GLU A 7 -18.39 2.88 -6.95
N LEU A 8 -17.32 2.39 -6.31
CA LEU A 8 -17.06 2.71 -4.91
C LEU A 8 -16.84 4.21 -4.77
N SER A 9 -17.50 4.81 -3.79
CA SER A 9 -17.26 6.21 -3.46
C SER A 9 -15.84 6.37 -2.87
N PRO A 10 -15.10 7.43 -3.25
CA PRO A 10 -13.83 7.78 -2.62
C PRO A 10 -13.96 7.83 -1.10
N SER A 11 -13.01 7.21 -0.40
CA SER A 11 -12.94 7.21 1.05
C SER A 11 -11.50 6.96 1.50
N TRP A 12 -11.23 7.27 2.77
CA TRP A 12 -9.93 7.02 3.38
C TRP A 12 -9.57 5.53 3.29
N ASP A 13 -10.48 4.63 3.67
CA ASP A 13 -10.25 3.18 3.65
C ASP A 13 -10.00 2.66 2.24
N PHE A 14 -10.71 3.21 1.25
CA PHE A 14 -10.48 2.84 -0.14
C PHE A 14 -9.10 3.30 -0.62
N ALA A 15 -8.70 4.54 -0.32
CA ALA A 15 -7.37 5.04 -0.68
C ALA A 15 -6.24 4.25 0.01
N TYR A 16 -6.43 3.90 1.29
CA TYR A 16 -5.52 3.02 2.02
C TYR A 16 -5.44 1.63 1.38
N LEU A 17 -6.57 1.03 1.02
CA LEU A 17 -6.62 -0.25 0.31
C LEU A 17 -5.89 -0.18 -1.03
N ILE A 18 -6.04 0.89 -1.82
CA ILE A 18 -5.29 1.08 -3.07
C ILE A 18 -3.77 1.10 -2.80
N GLY A 19 -3.33 1.77 -1.72
CA GLY A 19 -1.93 1.77 -1.30
C GLY A 19 -1.43 0.36 -0.96
N VAL A 20 -2.18 -0.39 -0.16
CA VAL A 20 -1.85 -1.78 0.18
C VAL A 20 -1.82 -2.67 -1.07
N ILE A 21 -2.79 -2.51 -2.00
CA ILE A 21 -2.83 -3.28 -3.25
C ILE A 21 -1.63 -2.93 -4.14
N ALA A 22 -1.26 -1.65 -4.22
CA ALA A 22 -0.10 -1.20 -4.98
C ALA A 22 1.21 -1.80 -4.46
N GLY A 23 1.31 -2.10 -3.17
CA GLY A 23 2.43 -2.83 -2.59
C GLY A 23 2.34 -4.35 -2.73
N ASP A 24 1.58 -4.98 -1.83
CA ASP A 24 1.54 -6.44 -1.66
C ASP A 24 0.36 -7.12 -2.39
N GLY A 25 -0.52 -6.35 -3.01
CA GLY A 25 -1.68 -6.87 -3.74
C GLY A 25 -1.42 -7.25 -5.19
N CYS A 26 -2.29 -8.10 -5.73
CA CYS A 26 -2.36 -8.42 -7.15
C CYS A 26 -3.80 -8.76 -7.55
N ILE A 27 -4.27 -8.23 -8.68
CA ILE A 27 -5.55 -8.61 -9.29
C ILE A 27 -5.23 -9.53 -10.47
N THR A 28 -5.77 -10.74 -10.46
CA THR A 28 -5.51 -11.75 -11.51
C THR A 28 -6.82 -12.29 -12.07
N ARG A 29 -6.83 -12.64 -13.35
CA ARG A 29 -7.98 -13.32 -13.95
C ARG A 29 -8.02 -14.78 -13.47
N ALA A 30 -9.18 -15.23 -13.00
CA ALA A 30 -9.43 -16.58 -12.52
C ALA A 30 -10.72 -17.12 -13.18
N GLY A 31 -10.59 -17.67 -14.38
CA GLY A 31 -11.74 -18.10 -15.18
C GLY A 31 -12.62 -16.93 -15.62
N HIS A 32 -13.88 -16.93 -15.18
CA HIS A 32 -14.87 -15.87 -15.48
C HIS A 32 -14.86 -14.73 -14.46
N VAL A 33 -14.09 -14.83 -13.39
CA VAL A 33 -13.97 -13.80 -12.35
C VAL A 33 -12.55 -13.27 -12.28
N TYR A 34 -12.36 -12.21 -11.51
CA TYR A 34 -11.06 -11.76 -11.07
C TYR A 34 -10.85 -12.11 -9.60
N LYS A 35 -9.58 -12.21 -9.22
CA LYS A 35 -9.13 -12.52 -7.87
C LYS A 35 -8.19 -11.41 -7.41
N LEU A 36 -8.56 -10.71 -6.34
CA LEU A 36 -7.64 -9.90 -5.56
C LEU A 36 -6.93 -10.81 -4.55
N GLU A 37 -5.62 -10.73 -4.49
CA GLU A 37 -4.79 -11.44 -3.51
C GLU A 37 -3.80 -10.46 -2.88
N ILE A 38 -3.84 -10.29 -1.55
CA ILE A 38 -2.82 -9.57 -0.77
C ILE A 38 -2.00 -10.62 -0.02
N SER A 39 -0.68 -10.58 -0.20
CA SER A 39 0.24 -11.50 0.48
C SER A 39 0.74 -10.89 1.79
N CYS A 40 0.56 -11.59 2.90
CA CYS A 40 1.03 -11.18 4.22
C CYS A 40 2.10 -12.17 4.70
N ASP A 41 3.24 -11.70 5.17
CA ASP A 41 4.21 -12.57 5.85
C ASP A 41 3.62 -13.04 7.20
N ALA A 42 3.79 -14.33 7.53
CA ALA A 42 3.24 -14.91 8.74
C ALA A 42 3.84 -14.31 10.03
N ALA A 43 4.97 -13.62 9.94
CA ALA A 43 5.57 -12.88 11.04
C ALA A 43 4.80 -11.59 11.40
N TYR A 44 3.92 -11.10 10.52
CA TYR A 44 3.19 -9.87 10.73
C TYR A 44 1.66 -10.11 10.74
N PRO A 45 0.95 -9.65 11.78
CA PRO A 45 -0.46 -9.99 11.99
C PRO A 45 -1.44 -9.09 11.21
N GLU A 46 -1.07 -8.39 10.13
CA GLU A 46 -2.02 -7.52 9.40
C GLU A 46 -3.12 -8.29 8.63
N ILE A 47 -3.13 -9.62 8.71
CA ILE A 47 -4.09 -10.50 8.01
C ILE A 47 -5.54 -10.12 8.32
N SER A 48 -5.89 -9.93 9.59
CA SER A 48 -7.26 -9.53 9.98
C SER A 48 -7.58 -8.12 9.51
N THR A 49 -6.60 -7.21 9.59
CA THR A 49 -6.74 -5.83 9.13
C THR A 49 -7.07 -5.78 7.64
N TYR A 50 -6.32 -6.49 6.79
CA TYR A 50 -6.58 -6.49 5.36
C TYR A 50 -7.83 -7.28 4.98
N HIS A 51 -8.17 -8.32 5.75
CA HIS A 51 -9.44 -9.01 5.60
C HIS A 51 -10.61 -8.04 5.79
N ASP A 52 -10.64 -7.34 6.91
CA ASP A 52 -11.73 -6.43 7.27
C ASP A 52 -11.77 -5.22 6.34
N LEU A 53 -10.60 -4.70 5.95
CA LEU A 53 -10.49 -3.59 4.99
C LEU A 53 -11.09 -3.96 3.63
N ILE A 54 -10.73 -5.11 3.06
CA ILE A 54 -11.29 -5.53 1.77
C ILE A 54 -12.81 -5.74 1.91
N ALA A 55 -13.26 -6.43 2.96
CA ALA A 55 -14.67 -6.70 3.17
C ALA A 55 -15.49 -5.41 3.33
N MET A 56 -14.98 -4.44 4.08
CA MET A 56 -15.59 -3.14 4.31
C MET A 56 -15.67 -2.32 3.02
N VAL A 57 -14.55 -2.18 2.31
CA VAL A 57 -14.47 -1.31 1.12
C VAL A 57 -15.26 -1.90 -0.05
N THR A 58 -15.18 -3.22 -0.26
CA THR A 58 -15.75 -3.85 -1.46
C THR A 58 -17.10 -4.53 -1.21
N GLY A 59 -17.50 -4.75 0.05
CA GLY A 59 -18.66 -5.57 0.39
C GLY A 59 -18.49 -7.06 0.05
N LEU A 60 -17.33 -7.48 -0.45
CA LEU A 60 -17.10 -8.85 -0.91
C LEU A 60 -16.79 -9.80 0.25
N ARG A 61 -17.12 -11.07 0.05
CA ARG A 61 -16.63 -12.14 0.92
C ARG A 61 -15.12 -12.29 0.76
N VAL A 62 -14.40 -12.20 1.87
CA VAL A 62 -12.96 -12.38 1.94
C VAL A 62 -12.62 -13.74 2.55
N ASN A 63 -11.57 -14.38 2.04
CA ASN A 63 -11.05 -15.64 2.56
C ASN A 63 -9.56 -15.51 2.84
N VAL A 64 -9.07 -16.23 3.84
CA VAL A 64 -7.65 -16.26 4.21
C VAL A 64 -7.11 -17.67 3.99
N TYR A 65 -5.98 -17.77 3.27
CA TYR A 65 -5.32 -19.04 2.98
C TYR A 65 -3.86 -19.00 3.41
N LYS A 66 -3.37 -20.06 4.05
CA LYS A 66 -1.92 -20.25 4.25
C LYS A 66 -1.28 -20.69 2.94
N ALA A 67 -0.24 -20.01 2.49
CA ALA A 67 0.47 -20.39 1.28
C ALA A 67 1.26 -21.70 1.51
N LYS A 68 1.09 -22.66 0.61
CA LYS A 68 1.74 -23.97 0.74
C LYS A 68 3.27 -23.83 0.70
N GLY A 69 3.94 -24.37 1.72
CA GLY A 69 5.41 -24.38 1.81
C GLY A 69 6.05 -23.00 2.05
N ARG A 70 5.27 -21.98 2.42
CA ARG A 70 5.76 -20.63 2.74
C ARG A 70 5.22 -20.17 4.09
N GLN A 71 5.97 -19.31 4.76
CA GLN A 71 5.51 -18.60 5.96
C GLN A 71 4.77 -17.33 5.53
N CYS A 72 3.73 -17.47 4.71
CA CYS A 72 2.88 -16.36 4.32
C CYS A 72 1.42 -16.78 4.21
N PHE A 73 0.53 -15.82 4.43
CA PHE A 73 -0.91 -15.92 4.25
C PHE A 73 -1.34 -15.08 3.06
N ARG A 74 -2.49 -15.42 2.49
CA ARG A 74 -3.11 -14.73 1.37
C ARG A 74 -4.52 -14.34 1.76
N VAL A 75 -4.78 -13.05 1.75
CA VAL A 75 -6.13 -12.50 1.90
C VAL A 75 -6.72 -12.32 0.50
N VAL A 76 -7.86 -12.95 0.25
CA VAL A 76 -8.38 -13.16 -1.10
C VAL A 76 -9.85 -12.79 -1.19
N ALA A 77 -10.19 -12.00 -2.20
CA ALA A 77 -11.56 -11.73 -2.63
C ALA A 77 -11.71 -12.01 -4.13
N ASN A 78 -12.89 -12.44 -4.56
CA ASN A 78 -13.19 -12.73 -5.96
C ASN A 78 -14.49 -12.05 -6.38
N SER A 79 -14.51 -11.46 -7.58
CA SER A 79 -15.72 -10.93 -8.23
C SER A 79 -15.41 -10.67 -9.71
N ALA A 80 -16.43 -10.67 -10.57
CA ALA A 80 -16.26 -10.34 -11.98
C ALA A 80 -16.01 -8.84 -12.20
N GLU A 81 -16.45 -8.02 -11.25
CA GLU A 81 -16.42 -6.56 -11.26
C GLU A 81 -15.15 -5.98 -10.62
N LEU A 82 -14.34 -6.79 -9.92
CA LEU A 82 -13.18 -6.35 -9.13
C LEU A 82 -12.27 -5.28 -9.81
N PRO A 83 -11.83 -5.43 -11.08
CA PRO A 83 -11.02 -4.40 -11.73
C PRO A 83 -11.73 -3.06 -11.86
N THR A 84 -13.02 -3.08 -12.21
CA THR A 84 -13.85 -1.89 -12.35
C THR A 84 -14.15 -1.28 -10.98
N LEU A 85 -14.54 -2.13 -10.02
CA LEU A 85 -14.87 -1.74 -8.64
C LEU A 85 -13.71 -0.99 -7.96
N LEU A 86 -12.48 -1.46 -8.18
CA LEU A 86 -11.27 -0.87 -7.59
C LEU A 86 -10.61 0.20 -8.48
N GLY A 87 -11.04 0.34 -9.74
CA GLY A 87 -10.35 1.17 -10.73
C GLY A 87 -8.91 0.73 -11.00
N LEU A 88 -8.62 -0.58 -10.89
CA LEU A 88 -7.27 -1.14 -11.03
C LEU A 88 -7.24 -2.25 -12.09
N PRO A 89 -6.28 -2.24 -13.04
CA PRO A 89 -6.24 -3.23 -14.10
C PRO A 89 -5.76 -4.60 -13.57
N PRO A 90 -6.29 -5.70 -14.12
CA PRO A 90 -5.82 -7.04 -13.79
C PRO A 90 -4.46 -7.34 -14.46
N GLY A 91 -3.68 -8.20 -13.83
CA GLY A 91 -2.40 -8.70 -14.33
C GLY A 91 -1.19 -8.21 -13.51
N ALA A 92 0.00 -8.63 -13.94
CA ALA A 92 1.23 -8.19 -13.30
C ALA A 92 1.38 -6.67 -13.46
N LYS A 93 1.63 -5.96 -12.35
CA LYS A 93 1.72 -4.49 -12.30
C LYS A 93 2.68 -3.90 -13.35
N SER A 94 3.75 -4.63 -13.67
CA SER A 94 4.75 -4.23 -14.68
C SER A 94 4.28 -4.33 -16.14
N ARG A 95 3.14 -4.99 -16.39
CA ARG A 95 2.63 -5.28 -17.74
C ARG A 95 1.15 -4.95 -17.93
N SER A 96 0.41 -4.66 -16.85
CA SER A 96 -1.03 -4.41 -16.89
C SER A 96 -1.43 -2.97 -17.21
N GLY A 97 -0.46 -2.08 -17.41
CA GLY A 97 -0.74 -0.64 -17.47
C GLY A 97 -1.25 -0.12 -16.12
N PHE A 98 -0.71 -0.64 -15.01
CA PHE A 98 -1.11 -0.29 -13.66
C PHE A 98 -1.09 1.23 -13.46
N THR A 99 -2.22 1.77 -13.02
CA THR A 99 -2.42 3.19 -12.69
C THR A 99 -2.93 3.32 -11.27
N ILE A 100 -2.82 4.53 -10.71
CA ILE A 100 -3.44 4.89 -9.44
C ILE A 100 -4.64 5.80 -9.77
N PRO A 101 -5.83 5.56 -9.21
CA PRO A 101 -6.99 6.42 -9.42
C PRO A 101 -6.71 7.88 -9.07
N GLU A 102 -7.09 8.80 -9.96
CA GLU A 102 -6.70 10.22 -9.85
C GLU A 102 -7.31 10.91 -8.63
N TRP A 103 -8.53 10.51 -8.24
CA TRP A 103 -9.23 11.05 -7.07
C TRP A 103 -8.43 10.93 -5.76
N ILE A 104 -7.47 10.01 -5.68
CA ILE A 104 -6.57 9.87 -4.51
C ILE A 104 -5.76 11.14 -4.31
N PHE A 105 -5.34 11.80 -5.39
CA PHE A 105 -4.47 12.97 -5.34
C PHE A 105 -5.23 14.30 -5.24
N GLU A 106 -6.57 14.25 -5.22
CA GLU A 106 -7.44 15.43 -5.15
C GLU A 106 -7.75 15.86 -3.71
N ASP A 107 -7.54 14.97 -2.73
CA ASP A 107 -7.79 15.22 -1.31
C ASP A 107 -6.58 14.79 -0.45
N LEU A 108 -6.20 15.65 0.50
CA LEU A 108 -5.03 15.43 1.35
C LEU A 108 -5.17 14.18 2.23
N GLU A 109 -6.36 13.88 2.71
CA GLU A 109 -6.61 12.71 3.57
C GLU A 109 -6.52 11.41 2.76
N TYR A 110 -6.94 11.42 1.49
CA TYR A 110 -6.77 10.28 0.59
C TYR A 110 -5.31 10.08 0.21
N VAL A 111 -4.54 11.15 -0.01
CA VAL A 111 -3.09 11.07 -0.20
C VAL A 111 -2.42 10.44 1.01
N LYS A 112 -2.76 10.87 2.24
CA LYS A 112 -2.21 10.29 3.47
C LYS A 112 -2.55 8.79 3.58
N ALA A 113 -3.81 8.42 3.35
CA ALA A 113 -4.26 7.03 3.39
C ALA A 113 -3.48 6.15 2.40
N PHE A 114 -3.38 6.59 1.15
CA PHE A 114 -2.64 5.89 0.10
C PHE A 114 -1.16 5.70 0.46
N VAL A 115 -0.50 6.76 0.93
CA VAL A 115 0.90 6.71 1.36
C VAL A 115 1.08 5.79 2.55
N LYS A 116 0.16 5.81 3.52
CA LYS A 116 0.20 4.91 4.68
C LYS A 116 0.24 3.46 4.21
N GLY A 117 -0.63 3.08 3.27
CA GLY A 117 -0.66 1.74 2.68
C GLY A 117 0.67 1.37 2.03
N LEU A 118 1.21 2.24 1.17
CA LEU A 118 2.51 2.04 0.51
C LEU A 118 3.68 1.91 1.49
N ILE A 119 3.72 2.78 2.50
CA ILE A 119 4.79 2.73 3.50
C ILE A 119 4.63 1.46 4.32
N GLU A 120 3.43 1.04 4.71
CA GLU A 120 3.20 -0.17 5.52
C GLU A 120 3.57 -1.47 4.80
N THR A 121 3.40 -1.55 3.48
CA THR A 121 3.83 -2.72 2.68
C THR A 121 5.32 -2.68 2.34
N ASP A 122 5.75 -1.72 1.51
CA ASP A 122 7.09 -1.70 0.90
C ASP A 122 8.03 -0.65 1.51
N GLY A 123 7.55 0.08 2.51
CA GLY A 123 8.34 1.04 3.25
C GLY A 123 9.10 0.46 4.44
N THR A 124 10.09 1.21 4.91
CA THR A 124 10.78 0.97 6.18
C THR A 124 10.83 2.26 6.97
N VAL A 125 10.32 2.21 8.20
CA VAL A 125 10.48 3.26 9.20
C VAL A 125 11.54 2.78 10.17
N ALA A 126 12.66 3.49 10.24
CA ALA A 126 13.79 3.09 11.07
C ALA A 126 14.20 4.19 12.04
N ARG A 127 14.54 3.77 13.25
CA ARG A 127 15.20 4.58 14.26
C ARG A 127 16.59 4.00 14.49
N VAL A 128 17.62 4.81 14.26
CA VAL A 128 19.01 4.36 14.25
C VAL A 128 19.77 5.13 15.32
N HIS A 129 20.45 4.39 16.20
CA HIS A 129 21.46 4.95 17.09
C HIS A 129 22.85 4.77 16.47
N ARG A 130 23.58 5.85 16.24
CA ARG A 130 24.98 5.85 15.75
C ARG A 130 25.70 7.12 16.21
N HIS A 131 27.01 7.07 16.42
CA HIS A 131 27.82 8.24 16.84
C HIS A 131 27.20 9.02 18.02
N ALA A 132 26.68 8.29 19.01
CA ALA A 132 25.98 8.83 20.20
C ALA A 132 24.69 9.63 19.93
N GLY A 133 24.08 9.52 18.74
CA GLY A 133 22.84 10.21 18.38
C GLY A 133 21.76 9.30 17.80
N TRP A 134 20.50 9.71 17.97
CA TRP A 134 19.33 9.07 17.37
C TRP A 134 18.93 9.75 16.07
N TYR A 135 18.68 8.95 15.04
CA TYR A 135 18.23 9.40 13.73
C TYR A 135 17.02 8.59 13.30
N SER A 136 16.07 9.27 12.68
CA SER A 136 14.88 8.63 12.13
C SER A 136 14.88 8.82 10.63
N HIS A 137 14.54 7.76 9.89
CA HIS A 137 14.41 7.83 8.44
C HIS A 137 13.28 6.93 7.94
N VAL A 138 12.68 7.37 6.84
CA VAL A 138 11.67 6.61 6.11
C VAL A 138 12.22 6.27 4.74
N HIS A 139 12.20 4.99 4.40
CA HIS A 139 12.54 4.49 3.06
C HIS A 139 11.30 3.91 2.42
N PHE A 140 11.18 4.03 1.10
CA PHE A 140 10.19 3.35 0.29
C PHE A 140 10.87 2.71 -0.92
N SER A 141 10.45 1.51 -1.31
CA SER A 141 11.01 0.83 -2.48
C SER A 141 9.89 0.38 -3.42
N ALA A 142 10.06 0.61 -4.71
CA ALA A 142 9.16 0.09 -5.73
C ALA A 142 9.92 -0.20 -7.01
N ALA A 143 9.79 -1.42 -7.53
CA ALA A 143 10.34 -1.80 -8.83
C ALA A 143 9.48 -1.28 -9.99
N ASN A 144 8.19 -1.06 -9.74
CA ASN A 144 7.30 -0.48 -10.74
C ASN A 144 7.46 1.06 -10.76
N PRO A 145 7.87 1.65 -11.89
CA PRO A 145 8.10 3.09 -11.99
C PRO A 145 6.81 3.92 -11.79
N VAL A 146 5.63 3.38 -12.13
CA VAL A 146 4.35 4.08 -11.91
C VAL A 146 4.05 4.21 -10.42
N ILE A 147 4.29 3.14 -9.64
CA ILE A 147 4.11 3.18 -8.18
C ILE A 147 5.12 4.13 -7.53
N MET A 148 6.39 4.10 -7.96
CA MET A 148 7.38 5.06 -7.49
C MET A 148 6.99 6.51 -7.83
N ALA A 149 6.52 6.77 -9.05
CA ALA A 149 6.07 8.10 -9.45
C ALA A 149 4.84 8.57 -8.64
N ALA A 150 3.88 7.68 -8.41
CA ALA A 150 2.71 7.96 -7.56
C ALA A 150 3.12 8.28 -6.11
N PHE A 151 4.06 7.51 -5.55
CA PHE A 151 4.60 7.78 -4.22
C PHE A 151 5.26 9.16 -4.16
N LEU A 152 6.13 9.50 -5.12
CA LEU A 152 6.82 10.79 -5.14
C LEU A 152 5.85 11.96 -5.36
N ARG A 153 4.83 11.79 -6.20
CA ARG A 153 3.74 12.76 -6.35
C ARG A 153 3.02 12.99 -5.03
N ALA A 154 2.64 11.92 -4.34
CA ALA A 154 2.01 12.00 -3.03
C ALA A 154 2.90 12.73 -2.01
N MET A 155 4.20 12.42 -1.97
CA MET A 155 5.16 13.10 -1.08
C MET A 155 5.25 14.60 -1.38
N SER A 156 5.29 14.96 -2.66
CA SER A 156 5.28 16.36 -3.10
C SER A 156 4.01 17.10 -2.64
N ILE A 157 2.83 16.46 -2.72
CA ILE A 157 1.58 17.03 -2.20
C ILE A 157 1.63 17.22 -0.69
N LEU A 158 2.25 16.29 0.05
CA LEU A 158 2.49 16.41 1.49
C LEU A 158 3.60 17.40 1.86
N GLY A 159 4.20 18.11 0.89
CA GLY A 159 5.28 19.07 1.13
C GLY A 159 6.63 18.43 1.51
N LEU A 160 6.82 17.15 1.16
CA LEU A 160 8.02 16.37 1.49
C LEU A 160 8.79 16.01 0.23
N SER A 161 10.12 16.09 0.31
CA SER A 161 11.02 15.71 -0.77
C SER A 161 11.84 14.49 -0.38
N PHE A 162 11.67 13.39 -1.12
CA PHE A 162 12.46 12.18 -0.97
C PHE A 162 13.62 12.17 -1.97
N ARG A 163 14.81 11.78 -1.53
CA ARG A 163 15.93 11.49 -2.43
C ARG A 163 15.69 10.14 -3.09
N VAL A 164 15.83 10.07 -4.41
CA VAL A 164 15.68 8.82 -5.18
C VAL A 164 17.05 8.21 -5.51
N ASN A 165 17.17 6.90 -5.40
CA ASN A 165 18.33 6.13 -5.86
C ASN A 165 17.86 4.77 -6.41
N GLY A 166 17.76 4.66 -7.73
CA GLY A 166 17.21 3.47 -8.40
C GLY A 166 15.77 3.20 -7.95
N PRO A 167 15.43 1.97 -7.52
CA PRO A 167 14.07 1.61 -7.10
C PRO A 167 13.74 2.05 -5.67
N LYS A 168 14.50 2.98 -5.08
CA LYS A 168 14.40 3.37 -3.67
C LYS A 168 14.28 4.87 -3.51
N ALA A 169 13.44 5.29 -2.57
CA ALA A 169 13.23 6.67 -2.15
C ALA A 169 13.52 6.81 -0.65
N TYR A 170 14.15 7.92 -0.27
CA TYR A 170 14.70 8.12 1.07
C TYR A 170 14.31 9.49 1.63
N LEU A 171 13.74 9.51 2.84
CA LEU A 171 13.63 10.68 3.68
C LEU A 171 14.52 10.46 4.91
N SER A 172 15.63 11.19 4.97
CA SER A 172 16.65 11.02 6.02
C SER A 172 16.70 12.19 7.02
N ASN A 173 15.88 13.22 6.81
CA ASN A 173 15.71 14.28 7.80
C ASN A 173 14.89 13.71 8.97
N THR A 174 15.48 13.66 10.18
CA THR A 174 14.85 13.07 11.37
C THR A 174 13.51 13.73 11.70
N ALA A 175 13.45 15.06 11.77
CA ALA A 175 12.24 15.77 12.16
C ALA A 175 11.09 15.54 11.16
N GLN A 176 11.38 15.63 9.85
CA GLN A 176 10.39 15.35 8.81
C GLN A 176 9.95 13.88 8.81
N SER A 177 10.89 12.95 9.05
CA SER A 177 10.58 11.52 9.13
C SER A 177 9.66 11.21 10.31
N GLU A 178 9.93 11.79 11.47
CA GLU A 178 9.11 11.60 12.67
C GLU A 178 7.73 12.23 12.51
N GLN A 179 7.66 13.43 11.91
CA GLN A 179 6.40 14.09 11.59
C GLN A 179 5.55 13.26 10.62
N LEU A 180 6.14 12.79 9.51
CA LEU A 180 5.44 11.94 8.55
C LEU A 180 4.89 10.67 9.20
N VAL A 181 5.69 10.00 10.03
CA VAL A 181 5.28 8.77 10.72
C VAL A 181 4.11 9.05 11.69
N ALA A 182 4.17 10.18 12.40
CA ALA A 182 3.10 10.60 13.30
C ALA A 182 1.81 10.94 12.54
N ASP A 183 1.90 11.75 11.47
CA ASP A 183 0.75 12.20 10.67
C ASP A 183 0.02 11.03 10.00
N LEU A 184 0.76 9.99 9.60
CA LEU A 184 0.20 8.78 9.00
C LEU A 184 -0.21 7.71 10.03
N GLY A 185 0.00 7.96 11.33
CA GLY A 185 -0.27 7.00 12.39
C GLY A 185 0.43 5.65 12.18
N ILE A 186 1.66 5.66 11.66
CA ILE A 186 2.40 4.43 11.36
C ILE A 186 3.06 3.91 12.64
N THR A 187 2.70 2.70 13.03
CA THR A 187 3.21 2.05 14.25
C THR A 187 4.44 1.19 13.99
N LYS A 188 4.62 0.69 12.75
CA LYS A 188 5.77 -0.14 12.40
C LYS A 188 7.07 0.65 12.57
N ARG A 189 8.05 0.03 13.23
CA ARG A 189 9.35 0.67 13.48
C ARG A 189 10.43 -0.38 13.66
N LYS A 190 11.54 -0.22 12.94
CA LYS A 190 12.77 -0.99 13.17
C LYS A 190 13.75 -0.15 13.95
N VAL A 191 14.35 -0.72 14.99
CA VAL A 191 15.38 -0.04 15.80
C VAL A 191 16.72 -0.69 15.51
N TYR A 192 17.71 0.12 15.14
CA TYR A 192 19.07 -0.34 14.86
C TYR A 192 20.06 0.34 15.79
N TYR A 193 20.99 -0.44 16.31
CA TYR A 193 22.11 0.05 17.10
C TYR A 193 23.38 -0.23 16.31
N TYR A 194 24.10 0.83 15.97
CA TYR A 194 25.45 0.73 15.43
C TYR A 194 26.43 1.14 16.53
N PRO A 195 27.48 0.33 16.77
CA PRO A 195 28.53 0.66 17.72
C PRO A 195 29.26 1.96 17.36
#